data_AF-A0A965XWJ9-F1
#
_entry.id   AF-A0A965XWJ9-F1
#
_cell.length_a   1.000
_cell.length_b   1.000
_cell.length_c   1.000
_cell.angle_alpha   90.00
_cell.angle_beta   90.00
_cell.angle_gamma   90.00
#
_symmetry.space_group_name_H-M   'P 1'
#
loop_
_entity.id
_entity.type
_entity.pdbx_description
1 polymer ?
#
loop_
_entity_poly.entity_id
_entity_poly.type
_entity_poly.pdbx_seq_one_letter_code
_entity_poly.pdbx_strand_id
1 'polypeptide(L)' 'MTRKERYKAITDWFESNMPVAETELVYNNPFELIVSVILSAQCTDKRVNMVTPGLFEKLPDPDSMSKSDPETIFKYIS' A
#
# COMPACT_ATOMS: atom_id res chain seq x y z
N MET A 1 -7.80 -24.57 26.56
CA MET A 1 -8.31 -23.30 26.03
C MET A 1 -9.33 -23.56 24.94
N THR A 2 -10.46 -22.86 24.95
CA THR A 2 -11.43 -22.86 23.86
C THR A 2 -10.90 -22.09 22.64
N ARG A 3 -11.55 -22.22 21.48
CA ARG A 3 -11.20 -21.42 20.28
C ARG A 3 -11.34 -19.92 20.55
N LYS A 4 -12.36 -19.51 21.32
CA LYS A 4 -12.61 -18.12 21.71
C LYS A 4 -11.48 -17.58 22.61
N GLU A 5 -11.05 -18.35 23.60
CA GLU A 5 -9.95 -17.98 24.49
C GLU A 5 -8.63 -17.81 23.73
N ARG A 6 -8.36 -18.65 22.72
CA ARG A 6 -7.14 -18.54 21.90
C ARG A 6 -7.12 -17.26 21.06
N TYR A 7 -8.21 -16.92 20.38
CA TYR A 7 -8.27 -15.67 19.61
C TYR A 7 -8.09 -14.46 20.51
N LYS A 8 -8.78 -14.44 21.66
CA LYS A 8 -8.63 -13.34 22.62
C LYS A 8 -7.18 -13.18 23.08
N ALA A 9 -6.51 -14.28 23.46
CA ALA A 9 -5.12 -14.21 23.89
C ALA A 9 -4.16 -13.69 22.80
N ILE A 10 -4.40 -14.04 21.52
CA ILE A 10 -3.59 -13.56 20.39
C ILE A 10 -3.83 -12.07 20.15
N THR A 11 -5.10 -11.63 20.12
CA THR A 11 -5.45 -10.22 19.91
C THR A 11 -4.92 -9.35 21.05
N ASP A 12 -5.14 -9.75 22.31
CA ASP A 12 -4.65 -9.02 23.49
C ASP A 12 -3.11 -8.86 23.45
N TRP A 13 -2.39 -9.87 22.95
CA TRP A 13 -0.94 -9.80 22.77
C TRP A 13 -0.53 -8.78 21.70
N PHE A 14 -1.18 -8.77 20.54
CA PHE A 14 -0.89 -7.80 19.47
C PHE A 14 -1.26 -6.38 19.89
N GLU A 15 -2.40 -6.17 20.56
CA GLU A 15 -2.79 -4.86 21.08
C GLU A 15 -1.75 -4.31 22.08
N SER A 16 -1.12 -5.19 22.86
CA SER A 16 -0.11 -4.78 23.85
C SER A 16 1.30 -4.59 23.25
N ASN A 17 1.70 -5.41 22.27
CA ASN A 17 3.08 -5.45 21.75
C ASN A 17 3.25 -4.79 20.38
N MET A 18 2.17 -4.61 19.62
CA MET A 18 2.12 -3.96 18.31
C MET A 18 0.91 -3.03 18.23
N PRO A 19 0.86 -1.97 19.07
CA PRO A 19 -0.34 -1.15 19.27
C PRO A 19 -0.75 -0.32 18.06
N VAL A 20 0.16 -0.11 17.10
CA VAL A 20 -0.09 0.67 15.88
C VAL A 20 -0.03 -0.27 14.68
N ALA A 21 -1.20 -0.68 14.20
CA ALA A 21 -1.35 -1.48 12.99
C ALA A 21 -1.66 -0.55 11.81
N GLU A 22 -0.63 -0.17 11.06
CA GLU A 22 -0.74 0.67 9.86
C GLU A 22 -0.14 -0.07 8.65
N THR A 23 -0.49 0.38 7.44
CA THR A 23 0.12 -0.14 6.21
C THR A 23 1.57 0.33 6.10
N GLU A 24 2.45 -0.50 5.51
CA GLU A 24 3.82 -0.10 5.20
C GLU A 24 3.91 0.69 3.88
N LEU A 25 2.81 0.81 3.13
CA LEU A 25 2.75 1.61 1.90
C LEU A 25 2.90 3.10 2.23
N VAL A 26 3.78 3.78 1.50
CA VAL A 26 3.99 5.22 1.61
C VAL A 26 3.05 5.94 0.66
N TYR A 27 2.23 6.85 1.20
CA TYR A 27 1.25 7.64 0.46
C TYR A 27 0.95 8.96 1.19
N ASN A 28 0.55 9.99 0.45
CA ASN A 28 0.20 11.30 0.99
C ASN A 28 -1.29 11.61 0.89
N ASN A 29 -2.03 10.85 0.08
CA ASN A 29 -3.45 11.07 -0.17
C ASN A 29 -4.16 9.76 -0.58
N PRO A 30 -5.51 9.73 -0.58
CA PRO A 30 -6.27 8.51 -0.92
C PRO A 30 -6.03 7.97 -2.34
N PHE A 31 -5.71 8.84 -3.31
CA PHE A 31 -5.41 8.40 -4.68
C PHE A 31 -4.10 7.61 -4.72
N GLU A 32 -3.03 8.13 -4.11
CA GLU A 32 -1.75 7.44 -3.99
C GLU A 32 -1.90 6.09 -3.28
N LEU A 33 -2.74 6.03 -2.23
CA LEU A 33 -3.00 4.78 -1.51
C LEU A 33 -3.68 3.73 -2.41
N ILE A 34 -4.74 4.10 -3.12
CA ILE A 34 -5.46 3.17 -4.00
C ILE A 34 -4.53 2.64 -5.10
N VAL A 35 -3.74 3.50 -5.72
CA VAL A 35 -2.76 3.07 -6.74
C VAL A 35 -1.71 2.15 -6.13
N SER A 36 -1.18 2.48 -4.96
CA SER A 36 -0.17 1.65 -4.27
C SER A 36 -0.71 0.28 -3.88
N VAL A 37 -1.97 0.19 -3.45
CA VAL A 37 -2.64 -1.08 -3.13
C VAL A 37 -2.86 -1.93 -4.39
N ILE A 38 -3.16 -1.31 -5.53
CA ILE A 38 -3.28 -2.06 -6.80
C ILE A 38 -1.91 -2.64 -7.20
N LEU A 39 -0.84 -1.84 -7.07
CA LEU A 39 0.52 -2.26 -7.40
C LEU A 39 1.11 -3.28 -6.41
N SER A 40 0.61 -3.36 -5.18
CA SER A 40 1.06 -4.33 -4.19
C SER A 40 0.58 -5.76 -4.49
N ALA A 41 -0.37 -5.93 -5.43
CA ALA A 41 -0.81 -7.24 -5.88
C ALA A 41 0.39 -8.07 -6.38
N GLN A 42 0.64 -9.20 -5.72
CA GLN A 42 1.79 -10.09 -5.98
C GLN A 42 3.16 -9.39 -5.91
N CYS A 43 3.25 -8.29 -5.15
CA CYS A 43 4.47 -7.53 -4.92
C CYS A 43 4.73 -7.34 -3.41
N THR A 44 5.84 -6.68 -3.07
CA THR A 44 6.12 -6.29 -1.68
C THR A 44 5.93 -4.80 -1.52
N ASP A 45 5.46 -4.36 -0.35
CA ASP A 45 5.29 -2.93 -0.02
C ASP A 45 6.61 -2.17 -0.23
N LYS A 46 7.75 -2.80 0.09
CA LYS A 46 9.09 -2.26 -0.20
C LYS A 46 9.30 -1.96 -1.68
N ARG A 47 8.90 -2.85 -2.61
CA ARG A 47 9.06 -2.61 -4.05
C ARG A 47 8.11 -1.53 -4.53
N VAL A 48 6.87 -1.51 -4.05
CA VAL A 48 5.90 -0.46 -4.35
C VAL A 48 6.45 0.91 -3.93
N ASN A 49 6.93 1.04 -2.70
CA ASN A 49 7.51 2.28 -2.16
C ASN A 49 8.77 2.76 -2.91
N MET A 50 9.47 1.88 -3.64
CA MET A 50 10.60 2.28 -4.48
C MET A 50 10.15 2.87 -5.83
N VAL A 51 9.00 2.44 -6.37
CA VAL A 51 8.55 2.83 -7.73
C VAL A 51 7.53 3.97 -7.72
N THR A 52 6.70 4.04 -6.69
CA THR A 52 5.61 5.01 -6.60
C THR A 52 6.04 6.49 -6.51
N PRO A 53 7.17 6.87 -5.88
CA PRO A 53 7.54 8.29 -5.81
C PRO A 53 7.69 8.94 -7.18
N GLY A 54 8.39 8.28 -8.11
CA GLY A 54 8.57 8.80 -9.47
C GLY A 54 7.27 8.77 -10.30
N LEU A 55 6.42 7.77 -10.06
CA LEU A 55 5.11 7.68 -10.70
C LEU A 55 4.21 8.85 -10.26
N PHE A 56 4.14 9.14 -8.96
CA PHE A 56 3.29 10.20 -8.41
C PHE A 56 3.84 11.61 -8.66
N GLU A 57 5.15 11.78 -8.77
CA GLU A 57 5.72 13.04 -9.24
C GLU A 57 5.26 13.34 -10.68
N LYS A 58 5.15 12.31 -11.52
CA LYS A 58 4.74 12.47 -12.93
C LYS A 58 3.22 12.54 -13.12
N LEU A 59 2.48 11.74 -12.35
CA LEU A 59 1.03 11.55 -12.44
C LEU A 59 0.43 11.71 -11.02
N PRO A 60 0.34 12.95 -10.50
CA PRO A 60 0.01 13.22 -9.10
C PRO A 60 -1.46 13.03 -8.75
N ASP A 61 -2.34 12.94 -9.75
CA ASP A 61 -3.79 12.91 -9.55
C ASP A 61 -4.52 11.98 -10.53
N PRO A 62 -5.79 11.63 -10.26
CA PRO A 62 -6.56 10.75 -11.14
C PRO A 62 -6.71 11.28 -12.56
N ASP A 63 -6.84 12.60 -12.75
CA ASP A 63 -7.08 13.21 -14.06
C ASP A 63 -5.85 13.06 -14.97
N SER A 64 -4.67 13.41 -14.46
CA SER A 64 -3.40 13.24 -15.16
C SER A 64 -3.08 11.78 -15.46
N MET A 65 -3.30 10.87 -14.50
CA MET A 65 -3.10 9.43 -14.73
C MET A 65 -4.07 8.86 -15.77
N SER A 66 -5.35 9.28 -15.75
CA SER A 66 -6.36 8.81 -16.72
C SER A 66 -6.08 9.25 -18.16
N LYS A 67 -5.36 10.36 -18.34
CA LYS A 67 -4.96 10.90 -19.65
C LYS A 67 -3.60 10.38 -20.12
N SER A 68 -2.90 9.60 -19.29
CA SER A 68 -1.58 9.05 -19.61
C SER A 68 -1.69 7.75 -20.40
N ASP A 69 -0.74 7.52 -21.31
CA ASP A 69 -0.58 6.22 -21.98
C ASP A 69 -0.09 5.14 -21.01
N PRO A 70 -0.54 3.88 -21.16
CA PRO A 70 -0.05 2.76 -20.35
C PRO A 70 1.48 2.60 -20.43
N GLU A 71 2.08 2.85 -21.59
CA GLU A 71 3.54 2.80 -21.78
C GLU A 71 4.29 3.77 -20.87
N THR A 72 3.70 4.91 -20.54
CA THR A 72 4.29 5.87 -19.60
C THR A 72 4.30 5.30 -18.19
N ILE A 73 3.21 4.65 -17.77
CA ILE A 73 3.09 4.03 -16.44
C ILE A 73 4.06 2.84 -16.33
N PHE A 74 4.15 1.99 -17.36
CA PHE A 74 5.05 0.82 -17.37
C PHE A 74 6.52 1.15 -17.13
N LYS A 75 6.99 2.34 -17.55
CA LYS A 75 8.38 2.79 -17.28
C LYS A 75 8.70 2.91 -15.79
N TYR A 76 7.69 3.11 -14.95
CA TYR A 76 7.87 3.24 -13.50
C TYR A 76 7.69 1.91 -12.77
N ILE A 77 6.77 1.06 -13.22
CA ILE A 77 6.34 -0.14 -12.47
C ILE A 77 6.92 -1.47 -13.00
N SER A 78 7.88 -1.42 -13.93
CA SER A 78 8.57 -2.61 -14.45
C SER A 78 9.70 -3.13 -13.56
#